data_AF-A0A4Z1C7Y5-F1
#
_entry.id   AF-A0A4Z1C7Y5-F1
#
_cell.length_a   1.000
_cell.length_b   1.000
_cell.length_c   1.000
_cell.angle_alpha   90.00
_cell.angle_beta   90.00
_cell.angle_gamma   90.00
#
_symmetry.space_group_name_H-M   'P 1'
#
loop_
_entity.id
_entity.type
_entity.pdbx_description
1 polymer ?
#
loop_
_entity_poly.entity_id
_entity_poly.type
_entity_poly.pdbx_seq_one_letter_code
_entity_poly.pdbx_strand_id
1 'polypeptide(L)' 'ALTPVPGGVGPMTIACLLANTLTATARANGLPDPEGLTP' A
#
# COMPACT_ATOMS: atom_id res chain seq x y z
N ALA A 1 3.25 -20.79 -0.66
CA ALA A 1 1.90 -20.22 -0.88
C ALA A 1 1.85 -19.64 -2.29
N LEU A 2 0.85 -20.00 -3.09
CA LEU A 2 0.67 -19.54 -4.47
C LEU A 2 -0.51 -18.56 -4.47
N THR A 3 -0.35 -17.33 -4.98
CA THR A 3 -1.49 -16.41 -5.12
C THR A 3 -2.31 -16.83 -6.34
N PRO A 4 -3.57 -17.30 -6.19
CA PRO A 4 -4.35 -17.75 -7.34
C PRO A 4 -4.75 -16.56 -8.23
N VAL A 5 -4.84 -16.81 -9.54
CA VAL A 5 -5.27 -15.85 -10.56
C VAL A 5 -6.62 -16.34 -11.12
N PRO A 6 -7.62 -15.47 -11.34
CA PRO A 6 -7.58 -14.00 -11.29
C PRO A 6 -7.83 -13.43 -9.88
N GLY A 7 -7.07 -12.38 -9.50
CA GLY A 7 -7.18 -11.71 -8.19
C GLY A 7 -5.89 -11.57 -7.37
N GLY A 8 -4.75 -12.07 -7.88
CA GLY A 8 -3.46 -12.06 -7.17
C GLY A 8 -2.69 -10.73 -7.20
N VAL A 9 -1.57 -10.71 -7.91
CA VAL A 9 -0.56 -9.62 -7.87
C VAL A 9 -1.03 -8.27 -8.43
N GLY A 10 -2.00 -8.22 -9.35
CA GLY A 10 -2.47 -6.95 -9.93
C GLY A 10 -3.07 -5.99 -8.89
N PRO A 11 -4.10 -6.42 -8.13
CA PRO A 11 -4.64 -5.64 -7.01
C PRO A 11 -3.60 -5.30 -5.94
N MET A 12 -2.69 -6.22 -5.63
CA MET A 12 -1.61 -5.98 -4.65
C MET A 12 -0.63 -4.90 -5.13
N THR A 13 -0.28 -4.86 -6.42
CA THR A 13 0.59 -3.81 -6.97
C THR A 13 -0.06 -2.43 -6.83
N ILE A 14 -1.35 -2.32 -7.13
CA ILE A 14 -2.11 -1.07 -6.97
C ILE A 14 -2.17 -0.68 -5.50
N ALA A 15 -2.48 -1.62 -4.60
CA ALA A 15 -2.53 -1.39 -3.16
C ALA A 15 -1.17 -0.93 -2.60
N CYS A 16 -0.07 -1.60 -2.96
CA CYS A 16 1.27 -1.23 -2.53
C CYS A 16 1.69 0.16 -3.05
N LEU A 17 1.34 0.50 -4.30
CA LEU A 17 1.61 1.83 -4.83
C LEU A 17 0.88 2.91 -4.03
N LEU A 18 -0.43 2.72 -3.81
CA LEU A 18 -1.26 3.65 -3.05
C LEU A 18 -0.77 3.78 -1.60
N ALA A 19 -0.40 2.68 -0.95
CA ALA A 19 0.13 2.68 0.41
C ALA A 19 1.45 3.47 0.51
N ASN A 20 2.35 3.26 -0.44
CA ASN A 20 3.62 3.99 -0.49
C ASN A 20 3.41 5.48 -0.77
N THR A 21 2.52 5.83 -1.71
CA THR A 21 2.18 7.22 -2.01
C THR A 21 1.60 7.92 -0.78
N LEU A 22 0.62 7.31 -0.10
CA LEU A 22 0.00 7.90 1.08
C LEU A 22 1.02 8.11 2.22
N THR A 23 1.86 7.12 2.47
CA THR A 23 2.93 7.21 3.48
C THR A 23 3.92 8.34 3.15
N ALA A 24 4.35 8.44 1.90
CA ALA A 24 5.25 9.53 1.47
C ALA A 24 4.59 10.91 1.61
N THR A 25 3.31 11.03 1.27
CA THR A 25 2.55 12.27 1.43
C THR A 25 2.38 12.66 2.90
N ALA A 26 2.07 11.70 3.79
CA ALA A 26 1.96 11.97 5.22
C ALA A 26 3.28 12.54 5.77
N ARG A 27 4.41 11.89 5.46
CA ARG A 27 5.75 12.32 5.87
C ARG A 27 6.12 13.69 5.31
N ALA A 28 5.83 13.95 4.04
CA ALA A 28 6.11 15.24 3.40
C ALA A 28 5.34 16.41 4.03
N ASN A 29 4.18 16.14 4.64
CA ASN A 29 3.34 17.15 5.30
C ASN A 29 3.47 17.14 6.83
N GLY A 30 4.39 16.35 7.39
CA GLY A 30 4.55 16.22 8.85
C GLY A 30 3.35 15.59 9.56
N LEU A 31 2.52 14.83 8.83
CA LEU A 31 1.41 14.07 9.38
C LEU A 31 1.91 12.71 9.91
N PRO A 32 1.21 12.10 10.89
CA PRO A 32 1.54 10.75 11.34
C PRO A 32 1.40 9.74 10.20
N ASP A 33 2.24 8.70 10.21
CA ASP A 33 2.15 7.60 9.26
C ASP A 33 0.78 6.91 9.41
N PRO A 34 0.14 6.50 8.30
CA PRO A 34 -1.23 6.01 8.34
C PRO A 34 -1.31 4.57 8.89
N GLU A 35 -2.19 4.35 9.86
CA GLU A 35 -2.36 3.04 10.52
C GLU A 35 -3.03 2.00 9.61
N GLY A 36 -2.61 0.74 9.70
CA GLY A 36 -3.23 -0.38 8.98
C GLY A 36 -2.88 -0.51 7.49
N LEU A 37 -1.94 0.29 6.98
CA LEU A 37 -1.45 0.20 5.58
C LEU A 37 -0.18 -0.63 5.40
N THR A 38 0.53 -0.94 6.48
CA THR A 38 1.66 -1.87 6.49
C THR A 38 1.38 -3.01 7.48
N PRO A 39 1.76 -4.26 7.17
CA PRO A 39 1.62 -5.38 8.08
C PRO A 39 2.47 -5.24 9.35
#